data_AF-A0A7C5AY74-F1
#
_entry.id   AF-A0A7C5AY74-F1
#
_cell.length_a   1.000
_cell.length_b   1.000
_cell.length_c   1.000
_cell.angle_alpha   90.00
_cell.angle_beta   90.00
_cell.angle_gamma   90.00
#
_symmetry.space_group_name_H-M   'P 1'
#
loop_
_entity.id
_entity.type
_entity.pdbx_description
1 polymer ?
#
loop_
_entity_poly.entity_id
_entity_poly.type
_entity_poly.pdbx_seq_one_letter_code
_entity_poly.pdbx_strand_id
1 'polypeptide(L)'
;RFPRFHPAKNSLEFSFSGLKTALLYKLREMEGPLRPRQTADLAASYQEAIVQVLTTKAFAALKQSNLAALAVVGGVSANSRLRAVLSERAACEGIRLSLPPLEYCTDNAAMIASAGRQLLMNGGRPYSDLDISPAERFVTIHEKTEHTLISSRDKEKAHS
;
A
#
# COMPACT_ATOMS: atom_id res chain seq x y z
N ARG A 1 9.09 -21.16 10.01
CA ARG A 1 8.95 -20.25 8.83
C ARG A 1 7.47 -20.12 8.48
N PHE A 2 6.99 -18.91 8.18
CA PHE A 2 5.58 -18.66 7.82
C PHE A 2 5.33 -18.78 6.31
N PRO A 3 4.11 -19.13 5.87
CA PRO A 3 3.78 -19.15 4.45
C PRO A 3 3.82 -17.73 3.88
N ARG A 4 4.15 -17.65 2.59
CA ARG A 4 4.18 -16.40 1.84
C ARG A 4 3.23 -16.57 0.69
N PHE A 5 2.25 -15.67 0.59
CA PHE A 5 1.32 -15.69 -0.52
C PHE A 5 2.07 -15.34 -1.81
N HIS A 6 2.08 -16.29 -2.76
CA HIS A 6 2.59 -16.10 -4.11
C HIS A 6 1.39 -16.30 -5.06
N PRO A 7 0.73 -15.22 -5.50
CA PRO A 7 -0.30 -15.35 -6.52
C PRO A 7 0.31 -15.74 -7.87
N ALA A 8 -0.54 -15.91 -8.89
CA ALA A 8 -0.14 -16.13 -10.27
C ALA A 8 0.96 -15.15 -10.71
N LYS A 9 1.81 -15.62 -11.65
CA LYS A 9 2.95 -14.85 -12.18
C LYS A 9 2.47 -13.43 -12.58
N ASN A 10 3.17 -12.41 -12.09
CA ASN A 10 2.90 -10.98 -12.29
C ASN A 10 1.74 -10.34 -11.50
N SER A 11 1.00 -11.07 -10.68
CA SER A 11 -0.06 -10.46 -9.86
C SER A 11 0.52 -9.56 -8.75
N LEU A 12 -0.05 -8.36 -8.61
CA LEU A 12 0.27 -7.40 -7.55
C LEU A 12 -0.68 -7.51 -6.33
N GLU A 13 -1.67 -8.39 -6.38
CA GLU A 13 -2.66 -8.60 -5.30
C GLU A 13 -2.05 -9.13 -4.00
N PHE A 14 -2.52 -8.63 -2.86
CA PHE A 14 -2.06 -9.09 -1.55
C PHE A 14 -3.06 -10.03 -0.89
N SER A 15 -2.57 -11.03 -0.15
CA SER A 15 -3.39 -11.84 0.75
C SER A 15 -2.61 -12.21 2.01
N PHE A 16 -3.19 -11.87 3.17
CA PHE A 16 -2.60 -12.13 4.49
C PHE A 16 -3.47 -13.05 5.36
N SER A 17 -4.64 -13.48 4.88
CA SER A 17 -5.54 -14.36 5.63
C SER A 17 -4.88 -15.70 5.93
N GLY A 18 -4.23 -16.33 4.94
CA GLY A 18 -3.48 -17.57 5.13
C GLY A 18 -2.31 -17.42 6.11
N LEU A 19 -1.69 -16.24 6.15
CA LEU A 19 -0.61 -15.93 7.09
C LEU A 19 -1.13 -15.84 8.53
N LYS A 20 -2.27 -15.18 8.75
CA LYS A 20 -2.97 -15.15 10.06
C LYS A 20 -3.33 -16.56 10.52
N THR A 21 -3.89 -17.37 9.63
CA THR A 21 -4.27 -18.76 9.94
C THR A 21 -3.06 -19.61 10.31
N ALA A 22 -1.94 -19.46 9.61
CA ALA A 22 -0.69 -20.16 9.95
C ALA A 22 -0.13 -19.76 11.33
N LEU A 23 -0.28 -18.49 11.73
CA LEU A 23 0.07 -18.04 13.08
C LEU A 23 -0.80 -18.70 14.14
N LEU A 24 -2.12 -18.76 13.93
CA LEU A 24 -3.04 -19.43 14.83
C LEU A 24 -2.66 -20.90 15.04
N TYR A 25 -2.39 -21.64 13.96
CA TYR A 25 -2.01 -23.06 14.07
C TYR A 25 -0.67 -23.25 14.76
N LYS A 26 0.35 -22.42 14.46
CA LYS A 26 1.63 -22.47 15.17
C LYS A 26 1.50 -22.22 16.67
N LEU A 27 0.62 -21.31 17.07
CA LEU A 27 0.36 -21.03 18.48
C LEU A 27 -0.34 -22.21 19.17
N ARG A 28 -1.23 -22.92 18.47
CA ARG A 28 -1.92 -24.11 19.01
C ARG A 28 -1.01 -25.32 19.18
N GLU A 29 0.02 -25.45 18.32
CA GLU A 29 1.05 -26.49 18.43
C GLU A 29 2.02 -26.23 19.60
N MET A 30 2.07 -25.01 20.11
CA MET A 30 2.92 -24.65 21.25
C MET A 30 2.16 -24.95 22.55
N GLU A 31 2.61 -25.97 23.28
CA GLU A 31 2.05 -26.32 24.59
C GLU A 31 2.51 -25.34 25.68
N GLY A 32 1.57 -24.92 26.53
CA GLY A 32 1.84 -24.05 27.67
C GLY A 32 2.10 -22.57 27.31
N PRO A 33 2.34 -21.71 28.32
CA PRO A 33 2.61 -20.30 28.10
C PRO A 33 3.93 -20.10 27.35
N LEU A 34 3.92 -19.21 26.34
CA LEU A 34 5.11 -18.91 25.55
C LEU A 34 6.17 -18.21 26.39
N ARG A 35 7.40 -18.75 26.33
CA ARG A 35 8.56 -18.05 26.89
C ARG A 35 8.86 -16.79 26.06
N PRO A 36 9.39 -15.71 26.66
CA PRO A 36 9.66 -14.45 25.97
C PRO A 36 10.44 -14.60 24.65
N ARG A 37 11.45 -15.48 24.63
CA ARG A 37 12.26 -15.75 23.43
C ARG A 37 11.44 -16.39 22.30
N GLN A 38 10.54 -17.32 22.62
CA GLN A 38 9.69 -17.96 21.62
C GLN A 38 8.72 -16.95 21.00
N THR A 39 8.16 -16.05 21.81
CA THR A 39 7.30 -14.97 21.33
C THR A 39 8.07 -14.01 20.40
N ALA A 40 9.29 -13.64 20.78
CA ALA A 40 10.15 -12.78 19.96
C ALA A 40 10.49 -13.43 18.61
N ASP A 41 10.92 -14.69 18.61
CA ASP A 41 11.28 -15.44 17.39
C ASP A 41 10.07 -15.63 16.46
N LEU A 42 8.89 -15.87 17.04
CA LEU A 42 7.63 -15.99 16.31
C LEU A 42 7.23 -14.66 15.67
N ALA A 43 7.27 -13.56 16.44
CA ALA A 43 6.96 -12.22 15.97
C ALA A 43 7.91 -11.76 14.85
N ALA A 44 9.21 -11.99 15.02
CA ALA A 44 10.22 -11.68 14.01
C ALA A 44 9.98 -12.49 12.72
N SER A 45 9.74 -13.80 12.84
CA SER A 45 9.45 -14.66 11.69
C SER A 45 8.18 -14.25 10.94
N TYR A 46 7.15 -13.82 11.69
CA TYR A 46 5.87 -13.36 11.13
C TYR A 46 6.04 -12.01 10.42
N GLN A 47 6.72 -11.06 11.07
CA GLN A 47 7.05 -9.76 10.49
C GLN A 47 7.86 -9.90 9.20
N GLU A 48 8.87 -10.76 9.18
CA GLU A 48 9.71 -10.97 7.99
C GLU A 48 8.90 -11.51 6.80
N ALA A 49 7.91 -12.38 7.05
CA ALA A 49 7.02 -12.86 5.99
C ALA A 49 6.20 -11.73 5.37
N ILE A 50 5.68 -10.80 6.18
CA ILE A 50 4.95 -9.62 5.70
C ILE A 50 5.88 -8.69 4.91
N VAL A 51 7.01 -8.31 5.51
CA VAL A 51 7.99 -7.39 4.91
C VAL A 51 8.47 -7.90 3.56
N GLN A 52 8.75 -9.20 3.45
CA GLN A 52 9.18 -9.80 2.20
C GLN A 52 8.12 -9.73 1.11
N VAL A 53 6.85 -10.01 1.42
CA VAL A 53 5.74 -9.93 0.45
C VAL A 53 5.55 -8.49 -0.02
N LEU A 54 5.50 -7.53 0.90
CA LEU A 54 5.36 -6.10 0.60
C LEU A 54 6.50 -5.61 -0.30
N THR A 55 7.74 -5.86 0.10
CA THR A 55 8.93 -5.44 -0.66
C THR A 55 8.96 -6.08 -2.04
N THR A 56 8.70 -7.39 -2.13
CA THR A 56 8.75 -8.09 -3.42
C THR A 56 7.73 -7.53 -4.40
N LYS A 57 6.50 -7.26 -3.95
CA LYS A 57 5.44 -6.73 -4.80
C LYS A 57 5.65 -5.26 -5.15
N ALA A 58 6.14 -4.44 -4.21
CA ALA A 58 6.47 -3.04 -4.50
C ALA A 58 7.50 -2.92 -5.64
N PHE A 59 8.57 -3.73 -5.60
CA PHE A 59 9.60 -3.72 -6.65
C PHE A 59 9.14 -4.40 -7.94
N ALA A 60 8.25 -5.40 -7.86
CA ALA A 60 7.59 -5.93 -9.04
C ALA A 60 6.72 -4.86 -9.74
N ALA A 61 5.97 -4.06 -8.97
CA ALA A 61 5.16 -2.97 -9.49
C ALA A 61 6.01 -1.88 -10.15
N LEU A 62 7.16 -1.50 -9.57
CA LEU A 62 8.12 -0.58 -10.19
C LEU A 62 8.58 -1.09 -11.57
N LYS A 63 8.92 -2.38 -11.65
CA LYS A 63 9.35 -3.01 -12.92
C LYS A 63 8.22 -3.03 -13.95
N GLN A 64 7.00 -3.36 -13.54
CA GLN A 64 5.83 -3.38 -14.44
C GLN A 64 5.42 -1.99 -14.93
N SER A 65 5.61 -0.95 -14.11
CA SER A 65 5.25 0.44 -14.43
C SER A 65 6.40 1.25 -15.07
N ASN A 66 7.60 0.67 -15.17
CA ASN A 66 8.81 1.35 -15.62
C ASN A 66 9.10 2.65 -14.85
N LEU A 67 8.82 2.66 -13.54
CA LEU A 67 9.06 3.80 -12.65
C LEU A 67 10.34 3.59 -11.83
N ALA A 68 11.05 4.69 -11.56
CA ALA A 68 12.29 4.71 -10.79
C ALA A 68 12.16 5.35 -9.40
N ALA A 69 10.93 5.56 -8.93
CA ALA A 69 10.66 6.17 -7.64
C ALA A 69 9.55 5.41 -6.90
N LEU A 70 9.73 5.21 -5.60
CA LEU A 70 8.80 4.52 -4.71
C LEU A 70 8.53 5.39 -3.50
N ALA A 71 7.27 5.72 -3.25
CA ALA A 71 6.82 6.30 -1.98
C ALA A 71 6.10 5.22 -1.17
N VAL A 72 6.42 5.09 0.11
CA VAL A 72 5.76 4.12 1.01
C VAL A 72 5.16 4.87 2.19
N VAL A 73 3.83 4.80 2.30
CA VAL A 73 3.01 5.55 3.26
C VAL A 73 2.08 4.63 4.04
N GLY A 74 1.35 5.17 5.02
CA GLY A 74 0.42 4.42 5.88
C GLY A 74 1.09 3.83 7.12
N GLY A 75 0.29 3.40 8.10
CA GLY A 75 0.80 3.03 9.43
C GLY A 75 1.85 1.92 9.41
N VAL A 76 1.72 0.94 8.51
CA VAL A 76 2.70 -0.16 8.36
C VAL A 76 4.06 0.34 7.87
N SER A 77 4.11 1.48 7.16
CA SER A 77 5.38 2.10 6.74
C SER A 77 6.23 2.57 7.91
N ALA A 78 5.67 2.73 9.11
CA ALA A 78 6.41 3.03 10.34
C ALA A 78 7.27 1.85 10.83
N ASN A 79 7.05 0.64 10.30
CA ASN A 79 7.80 -0.56 10.68
C ASN A 79 9.29 -0.43 10.32
N SER A 80 10.18 -0.45 11.31
CA SER A 80 11.62 -0.25 11.14
C SER A 80 12.27 -1.31 10.24
N ARG A 81 11.84 -2.58 10.36
CA ARG A 81 12.34 -3.67 9.52
C ARG A 81 11.95 -3.47 8.06
N LEU A 82 10.70 -3.08 7.78
CA LEU A 82 10.24 -2.75 6.43
C LEU A 82 11.07 -1.60 5.82
N ARG A 83 11.26 -0.51 6.59
CA ARG A 83 12.07 0.64 6.14
C ARG A 83 13.50 0.23 5.80
N ALA A 84 14.13 -0.59 6.64
CA ALA A 84 15.49 -1.06 6.41
C ALA A 84 15.60 -1.88 5.11
N VAL A 85 14.73 -2.88 4.93
CA VAL A 85 14.72 -3.74 3.74
C VAL A 85 14.41 -2.96 2.46
N LEU A 86 13.46 -2.02 2.50
CA LEU A 86 13.17 -1.15 1.36
C LEU A 86 14.35 -0.27 1.00
N SER A 87 15.02 0.32 2.00
CA SER A 87 16.15 1.24 1.80
C SER A 87 17.35 0.52 1.19
N GLU A 88 17.71 -0.64 1.74
CA GLU A 88 18.77 -1.50 1.21
C GLU A 88 18.50 -1.87 -0.25
N ARG A 89 17.29 -2.38 -0.53
CA ARG A 89 16.92 -2.80 -1.88
C ARG A 89 16.83 -1.64 -2.87
N ALA A 90 16.32 -0.49 -2.44
CA ALA A 90 16.24 0.71 -3.26
C ALA A 90 17.63 1.22 -3.64
N ALA A 91 18.57 1.22 -2.69
CA ALA A 91 19.97 1.57 -2.97
C ALA A 91 20.60 0.61 -4.00
N CYS A 92 20.39 -0.70 -3.84
CA CYS A 92 20.91 -1.71 -4.78
C CYS A 92 20.32 -1.59 -6.19
N GLU A 93 19.01 -1.29 -6.32
CA GLU A 93 18.31 -1.21 -7.61
C GLU A 93 18.25 0.23 -8.18
N GLY A 94 18.89 1.21 -7.55
CA GLY A 94 18.91 2.62 -8.01
C GLY A 94 17.56 3.33 -7.96
N ILE A 95 16.67 2.92 -7.06
CA ILE A 95 15.32 3.47 -6.90
C ILE A 95 15.33 4.66 -5.94
N ARG A 96 14.68 5.77 -6.32
CA ARG A 96 14.42 6.88 -5.40
C ARG A 96 13.33 6.50 -4.40
N LEU A 97 13.72 6.21 -3.17
CA LEU A 97 12.79 5.86 -2.09
C LEU A 97 12.40 7.09 -1.27
N SER A 98 11.09 7.30 -1.09
CA SER A 98 10.54 8.29 -0.15
C SER A 98 9.83 7.59 1.00
N LEU A 99 10.34 7.81 2.21
CA LEU A 99 9.77 7.35 3.47
C LEU A 99 9.46 8.57 4.34
N PRO A 100 8.19 8.95 4.54
CA PRO A 100 7.85 10.09 5.37
C PRO A 100 8.36 9.93 6.82
N PRO A 101 8.56 11.05 7.55
CA PRO A 101 8.70 11.03 9.01
C PRO A 101 7.58 10.23 9.69
N LEU A 102 7.89 9.56 10.80
CA LEU A 102 6.95 8.63 11.46
C LEU A 102 5.64 9.29 11.88
N GLU A 103 5.69 10.56 12.32
CA GLU A 103 4.53 11.36 12.70
C GLU A 103 3.53 11.60 11.55
N TYR A 104 3.98 11.46 10.30
CA TYR A 104 3.15 11.61 9.11
C TYR A 104 2.73 10.29 8.46
N CYS A 105 3.15 9.14 9.01
CA CYS A 105 2.82 7.83 8.44
C CYS A 105 1.42 7.33 8.82
N THR A 106 0.87 7.79 9.95
CA THR A 106 -0.49 7.47 10.38
C THR A 106 -1.48 8.51 9.88
N ASP A 107 -2.78 8.19 9.91
CA ASP A 107 -3.82 9.15 9.53
C ASP A 107 -3.75 10.41 10.40
N ASN A 108 -3.62 11.57 9.77
CA ASN A 108 -3.44 12.85 10.44
C ASN A 108 -4.05 14.01 9.63
N ALA A 109 -4.37 15.12 10.30
CA ALA A 109 -4.97 16.27 9.64
C ALA A 109 -4.03 16.95 8.61
N ALA A 110 -2.71 16.81 8.78
CA ALA A 110 -1.74 17.41 7.87
C ALA A 110 -1.80 16.79 6.46
N MET A 111 -2.11 15.49 6.34
CA MET A 111 -2.29 14.84 5.04
C MET A 111 -3.50 15.42 4.27
N ILE A 112 -4.60 15.69 4.99
CA ILE A 112 -5.82 16.27 4.43
C ILE A 112 -5.57 17.73 4.02
N ALA A 113 -4.93 18.50 4.89
CA ALA A 113 -4.56 19.89 4.60
C ALA A 113 -3.62 20.00 3.39
N SER A 114 -2.63 19.10 3.29
CA SER A 114 -1.71 19.04 2.15
C SER A 114 -2.43 18.72 0.84
N ALA A 115 -3.32 17.73 0.84
CA ALA A 115 -4.13 17.38 -0.32
C ALA A 115 -5.05 18.53 -0.75
N GLY A 116 -5.73 19.18 0.20
CA GLY A 116 -6.56 20.37 -0.06
C GLY A 116 -5.74 21.53 -0.63
N ARG A 117 -4.55 21.79 -0.09
CA ARG A 117 -3.63 22.81 -0.60
C ARG A 117 -3.19 22.49 -2.03
N GLN A 118 -2.82 21.25 -2.34
CA GLN A 118 -2.47 20.85 -3.72
C GLN A 118 -3.64 21.04 -4.69
N LEU A 119 -4.86 20.69 -4.27
CA LEU A 119 -6.07 20.91 -5.08
C LEU A 119 -6.24 22.40 -5.42
N LEU A 120 -6.14 23.29 -4.43
CA LEU A 120 -6.25 24.73 -4.62
C LEU A 120 -5.16 25.28 -5.54
N MET A 121 -3.91 24.84 -5.35
CA MET A 121 -2.78 25.26 -6.20
C MET A 121 -2.94 24.82 -7.66
N ASN A 122 -3.64 23.72 -7.90
CA ASN A 122 -3.91 23.21 -9.26
C ASN A 122 -5.18 23.80 -9.88
N GLY A 123 -5.71 24.91 -9.32
CA GLY A 123 -6.91 25.57 -9.83
C GLY A 123 -8.23 24.86 -9.45
N GLY A 124 -8.16 23.85 -8.59
CA GLY A 124 -9.33 23.26 -7.96
C GLY A 124 -10.06 24.31 -7.13
N ARG A 125 -11.38 24.36 -7.25
CA ARG A 125 -12.19 25.28 -6.46
C ARG A 125 -12.53 24.63 -5.13
N PRO A 126 -12.51 25.37 -4.02
CA PRO A 126 -13.11 24.87 -2.79
C PRO A 126 -14.58 24.56 -3.06
N TYR A 127 -15.09 23.48 -2.45
CA TYR A 127 -16.53 23.26 -2.43
C TYR A 127 -17.20 24.49 -1.82
N SER A 128 -18.16 25.08 -2.54
CA SER A 128 -18.98 26.15 -2.02
C SER A 128 -20.08 25.56 -1.14
N ASP A 129 -20.18 26.10 0.08
CA ASP A 129 -21.17 25.85 1.12
C ASP A 129 -21.19 24.44 1.77
N LEU A 130 -21.68 24.46 3.01
CA LEU A 130 -21.66 23.43 4.06
C LEU A 130 -22.34 22.09 3.71
N ASP A 131 -22.63 21.83 2.44
CA ASP A 131 -23.23 20.60 1.92
C ASP A 131 -22.19 19.48 1.68
N ILE A 132 -21.24 19.33 2.61
CA ILE A 132 -20.31 18.21 2.62
C ILE A 132 -21.00 17.02 3.28
N SER A 133 -21.21 15.96 2.51
CA SER A 133 -21.70 14.67 3.01
C SER A 133 -20.56 13.64 3.04
N PRO A 134 -20.54 12.72 4.03
CA PRO A 134 -19.63 11.59 3.99
C PRO A 134 -19.85 10.79 2.70
N ALA A 135 -18.77 10.55 1.95
CA ALA A 135 -18.80 9.65 0.80
C ALA A 135 -18.20 8.30 1.21
N GLU A 136 -18.93 7.21 0.95
CA GLU A 136 -18.46 5.85 1.24
C GLU A 136 -17.37 5.39 0.26
N ARG A 137 -17.28 6.01 -0.93
CA ARG A 137 -16.25 5.74 -1.93
C ARG A 137 -15.75 7.03 -2.57
N PHE A 138 -14.44 7.19 -2.56
CA PHE A 138 -13.74 8.18 -3.36
C PHE A 138 -13.13 7.48 -4.58
N VAL A 139 -13.55 7.89 -5.78
CA VAL A 139 -12.98 7.45 -7.06
C VAL A 139 -11.53 7.93 -7.12
N THR A 140 -10.59 6.99 -7.20
CA THR A 140 -9.16 7.34 -7.31
C THR A 140 -8.88 7.82 -8.75
N ILE A 141 -7.96 8.77 -8.90
CA ILE A 141 -7.72 9.59 -10.11
C ILE A 141 -7.57 8.77 -11.41
N HIS A 142 -7.19 7.49 -11.35
CA HIS A 142 -7.08 6.60 -12.51
C HIS A 142 -8.40 6.20 -13.17
N GLU A 143 -9.53 6.18 -12.44
CA GLU A 143 -10.84 5.78 -13.00
C GLU A 143 -11.45 6.85 -13.94
N LYS A 144 -10.98 8.11 -13.88
CA LYS A 144 -11.46 9.16 -14.80
C LYS A 144 -11.01 8.96 -16.25
N THR A 145 -9.94 8.21 -16.47
CA THR A 145 -9.38 8.03 -17.82
C THR A 145 -10.18 7.04 -18.66
N GLU A 146 -10.82 6.03 -18.05
CA GLU A 146 -11.60 5.02 -18.78
C GLU A 146 -13.00 5.52 -19.16
N HIS A 147 -13.67 6.25 -18.27
CA HIS A 147 -15.01 6.79 -18.57
C HIS A 147 -15.01 7.87 -19.67
N THR A 148 -13.90 8.58 -19.86
CA THR A 148 -13.77 9.57 -20.94
C THR A 148 -13.65 8.90 -22.33
N LEU A 149 -13.00 7.73 -22.41
CA LEU A 149 -12.80 7.01 -23.66
C LEU A 149 -14.03 6.20 -24.12
N ILE A 150 -14.84 5.72 -23.17
CA ILE A 150 -16.11 5.03 -23.48
C ILE A 150 -17.14 6.04 -24.02
N SER A 151 -17.23 7.23 -23.41
CA SER A 151 -18.14 8.30 -23.86
C SER A 151 -17.86 8.81 -25.27
N SER A 152 -16.61 8.77 -25.76
CA SER A 152 -16.27 9.19 -27.12
C SER A 152 -16.62 8.15 -28.18
N ARG A 153 -16.59 6.85 -27.85
CA ARG A 153 -16.91 5.76 -28.79
C ARG A 153 -18.42 5.60 -29.03
N ASP A 154 -19.25 5.96 -28.04
CA ASP A 154 -20.71 5.88 -28.20
C ASP A 154 -21.29 7.04 -29.02
N LYS A 155 -20.57 8.17 -29.17
CA LYS A 155 -20.99 9.28 -30.04
C LYS A 155 -20.70 9.07 -31.52
N GLU A 156 -19.68 8.29 -31.87
CA GLU A 156 -19.37 7.97 -33.28
C GLU A 156 -20.30 6.90 -33.88
N LYS A 157 -20.96 6.07 -33.06
CA LYS A 157 -21.92 5.06 -33.55
C LYS A 157 -23.37 5.55 -33.69
N ALA A 158 -23.68 6.79 -33.29
CA ALA A 158 -25.02 7.35 -33.38
C ALA A 158 -25.26 8.20 -34.64
N HIS A 159 -24.27 8.32 -35.53
CA HIS A 159 -24.35 9.10 -36.78
C HIS A 159 -23.95 8.31 -38.04
N SER A 160 -24.14 6.99 -38.04
CA SER A 160 -24.06 6.17 -39.25
C SER A 160 -25.31 5.35 -39.47
#